data_AF-A0A3N6IAR7-F1
#
_entry.id   AF-A0A3N6IAR7-F1
#
_cell.length_a   1.000
_cell.length_b   1.000
_cell.length_c   1.000
_cell.angle_alpha   90.00
_cell.angle_beta   90.00
_cell.angle_gamma   90.00
#
_symmetry.space_group_name_H-M   'P 1'
#
loop_
_entity.id
_entity.type
_entity.pdbx_description
1 polymer ?
#
loop_
_entity_poly.entity_id
_entity_poly.type
_entity_poly.pdbx_seq_one_letter_code
_entity_poly.pdbx_strand_id
1 'polypeptide(L)'
;MHIRVRLLATAVVTGVLLVGCGSSPGEDLEGWYSSGGEKSIRALSDTSGRVNEVSVRPMDVWGAACKELLTKVGEAQELDAIPSENAKGFWKEALTAFEDGGNECVAGADADNQPRASAGIREVQKGISRLASTTSMIASDLKAG
;
A
#
# COMPACT_ATOMS: atom_id res chain seq x y z
N MET A 1 -58.63 -14.69 -30.09
CA MET A 1 -58.87 -16.04 -29.54
C MET A 1 -57.60 -16.87 -29.75
N HIS A 2 -56.78 -17.03 -28.71
CA HIS A 2 -56.05 -18.26 -28.37
C HIS A 2 -55.28 -18.01 -27.07
N ILE A 3 -55.77 -18.70 -26.05
CA ILE A 3 -55.23 -18.81 -24.69
C ILE A 3 -53.94 -19.62 -24.77
N ARG A 4 -52.88 -19.17 -24.07
CA ARG A 4 -51.80 -20.08 -23.65
C ARG A 4 -51.66 -20.06 -22.14
N VAL A 5 -51.89 -21.24 -21.59
CA VAL A 5 -51.92 -21.59 -20.17
C VAL A 5 -50.49 -21.81 -19.66
N ARG A 6 -50.27 -21.23 -18.47
CA ARG A 6 -49.35 -21.56 -17.36
C ARG A 6 -48.29 -22.64 -17.57
N LEU A 7 -47.07 -22.31 -17.16
CA LEU A 7 -46.21 -23.19 -16.37
C LEU A 7 -45.60 -22.37 -15.22
N LEU A 8 -46.19 -22.54 -14.03
CA LEU A 8 -45.57 -22.15 -12.76
C LEU A 8 -44.44 -23.14 -12.49
N ALA A 9 -43.20 -22.71 -12.73
CA ALA A 9 -42.03 -23.44 -12.26
C ALA A 9 -41.72 -22.97 -10.84
N THR A 10 -42.15 -23.76 -9.85
CA THR A 10 -41.68 -23.72 -8.48
C THR A 10 -40.19 -24.05 -8.48
N ALA A 11 -39.33 -23.03 -8.42
CA ALA A 11 -37.91 -23.23 -8.17
C ALA A 11 -37.71 -23.54 -6.68
N VAL A 12 -37.26 -24.76 -6.44
CA VAL A 12 -36.86 -25.30 -5.15
C VAL A 12 -35.83 -24.37 -4.50
N VAL A 13 -36.11 -23.96 -3.25
CA VAL A 13 -35.15 -23.30 -2.38
C VAL A 13 -34.07 -24.33 -2.05
N THR A 14 -33.01 -24.39 -2.87
CA THR A 14 -31.75 -25.02 -2.48
C THR A 14 -31.06 -24.06 -1.53
N GLY A 15 -31.36 -24.21 -0.24
CA GLY A 15 -30.50 -23.72 0.83
C GLY A 15 -29.17 -24.45 0.76
N VAL A 16 -28.27 -23.97 -0.11
CA VAL A 16 -26.86 -24.27 0.03
C VAL A 16 -26.38 -23.39 1.17
N LEU A 17 -26.36 -23.93 2.38
CA LEU A 17 -25.47 -23.45 3.42
C LEU A 17 -24.05 -23.71 2.89
N LEU A 18 -23.57 -22.82 2.04
CA LEU A 18 -22.15 -22.62 1.84
C LEU A 18 -21.66 -22.14 3.20
N VAL A 19 -21.32 -23.08 4.08
CA VAL A 19 -20.26 -22.85 5.06
C VAL A 19 -19.06 -22.59 4.19
N GLY A 20 -18.91 -21.32 3.79
CA GLY A 20 -17.75 -20.88 3.06
C GLY A 20 -16.57 -21.25 3.93
N CYS A 21 -15.64 -22.02 3.38
CA CYS A 21 -14.25 -21.92 3.74
C CYS A 21 -13.80 -20.49 3.38
N GLY A 22 -14.35 -19.49 4.04
CA GLY A 22 -13.83 -18.13 4.03
C GLY A 22 -12.62 -18.19 4.94
N SER A 23 -11.46 -17.87 4.38
CA SER A 23 -10.26 -17.63 5.17
C SER A 23 -10.61 -16.58 6.23
N SER A 24 -10.10 -16.80 7.44
CA SER A 24 -10.16 -15.78 8.47
C SER A 24 -9.39 -14.55 8.02
N PRO A 25 -9.70 -13.35 8.56
CA PRO A 25 -8.94 -12.14 8.26
C PRO A 25 -7.42 -12.28 8.51
N GLY A 26 -7.01 -13.14 9.45
CA GLY A 26 -5.62 -13.46 9.71
C GLY A 26 -4.97 -14.28 8.58
N GLU A 27 -5.67 -15.31 8.07
CA GLU A 27 -5.20 -16.12 6.94
C GLU A 27 -5.11 -15.30 5.64
N ASP A 28 -6.06 -14.41 5.39
CA ASP A 28 -6.01 -13.49 4.24
C ASP A 28 -4.81 -12.53 4.35
N LEU A 29 -4.54 -12.01 5.55
CA LEU A 29 -3.40 -11.13 5.80
C LEU A 29 -2.07 -11.87 5.66
N GLU A 30 -1.96 -13.10 6.16
CA GLU A 30 -0.77 -13.94 5.99
C GLU A 30 -0.53 -14.26 4.50
N GLY A 31 -1.60 -14.57 3.77
CA GLY A 31 -1.57 -14.76 2.32
C GLY A 31 -1.09 -13.51 1.58
N TRP A 32 -1.62 -12.34 1.90
CA TRP A 32 -1.18 -11.05 1.33
C TRP A 32 0.29 -10.74 1.67
N TYR A 33 0.68 -10.97 2.92
CA TYR A 33 2.02 -10.67 3.40
C TYR A 33 3.07 -11.53 2.69
N SER A 34 2.79 -12.83 2.54
CA SER A 34 3.66 -13.80 1.88
C SER A 34 3.66 -13.70 0.34
N SER A 35 2.58 -13.25 -0.29
CA SER A 35 2.47 -13.13 -1.75
C SER A 35 3.21 -11.91 -2.34
N GLY A 36 3.52 -10.91 -1.52
CA GLY A 36 4.26 -9.73 -1.97
C GLY A 36 4.32 -8.58 -0.96
N GLY A 37 3.40 -8.54 0.01
CA GLY A 37 3.32 -7.48 1.01
C GLY A 37 4.62 -7.27 1.79
N GLU A 38 5.25 -8.34 2.27
CA GLU A 38 6.52 -8.25 3.00
C GLU A 38 7.63 -7.62 2.16
N LYS A 39 7.79 -8.10 0.92
CA LYS A 39 8.80 -7.61 -0.01
C LYS A 39 8.59 -6.13 -0.31
N SER A 40 7.34 -5.72 -0.51
CA SER A 40 6.99 -4.33 -0.78
C SER A 40 7.28 -3.42 0.42
N ILE A 41 6.91 -3.84 1.63
CA ILE A 41 7.19 -3.10 2.87
C ILE A 41 8.71 -2.89 3.04
N ARG A 42 9.51 -3.95 2.86
CA ARG A 42 10.97 -3.85 2.92
C ARG A 42 11.52 -2.89 1.86
N ALA A 43 11.10 -3.04 0.61
CA ALA A 43 11.57 -2.18 -0.49
C ALA A 43 11.25 -0.70 -0.25
N LEU A 44 10.04 -0.38 0.24
CA LEU A 44 9.66 0.97 0.61
C LEU A 44 10.48 1.49 1.81
N SER A 45 10.69 0.65 2.82
CA SER A 45 11.51 1.01 3.99
C SER A 45 12.95 1.33 3.60
N ASP A 46 13.56 0.49 2.77
CA ASP A 46 14.94 0.66 2.32
C ASP A 46 15.10 1.93 1.47
N THR A 47 14.23 2.10 0.47
CA THR A 47 14.33 3.25 -0.45
C THR A 47 14.00 4.58 0.23
N SER A 48 12.97 4.62 1.09
CA SER A 48 12.67 5.83 1.87
C SER A 48 13.75 6.11 2.92
N GLY A 49 14.33 5.08 3.53
CA GLY A 49 15.49 5.18 4.41
C GLY A 49 16.69 5.83 3.72
N ARG A 50 16.98 5.44 2.48
CA ARG A 50 18.03 6.11 1.68
C ARG A 50 17.70 7.55 1.34
N VAL A 51 16.45 7.89 1.02
CA VAL A 51 16.04 9.30 0.82
C VAL A 51 16.33 10.12 2.08
N ASN A 52 16.04 9.56 3.26
CA ASN A 52 16.37 10.19 4.53
C ASN A 52 17.90 10.31 4.74
N GLU A 53 18.67 9.29 4.42
CA GLU A 53 20.14 9.31 4.51
C GLU A 53 20.76 10.40 3.62
N VAL A 54 20.31 10.52 2.36
CA VAL A 54 20.87 11.51 1.43
C VAL A 54 20.45 12.94 1.77
N SER A 55 19.43 13.15 2.61
CA SER A 55 18.91 14.48 2.96
C SER A 55 19.95 15.43 3.59
N VAL A 56 21.02 14.88 4.19
CA VAL A 56 22.14 15.64 4.77
C VAL A 56 23.33 15.79 3.81
N ARG A 57 23.20 15.26 2.59
CA ARG A 57 24.20 15.31 1.52
C ARG A 57 23.88 16.45 0.56
N PRO A 58 24.82 16.84 -0.33
CA PRO A 58 24.53 17.80 -1.38
C PRO A 58 23.36 17.31 -2.28
N MET A 59 22.64 18.25 -2.88
CA MET A 59 21.35 17.97 -3.54
C MET A 59 21.47 17.14 -4.82
N ASP A 60 22.66 17.07 -5.42
CA ASP A 60 22.93 16.33 -6.66
C ASP A 60 22.60 14.83 -6.56
N VAL A 61 22.56 14.27 -5.34
CA VAL A 61 22.19 12.87 -5.09
C VAL A 61 20.73 12.66 -4.68
N TRP A 62 19.97 13.72 -4.39
CA TRP A 62 18.59 13.60 -3.87
C TRP A 62 17.63 13.06 -4.92
N GLY A 63 17.68 13.61 -6.14
CA GLY A 63 16.75 13.26 -7.22
C GLY A 63 16.78 11.77 -7.58
N ALA A 64 17.96 11.16 -7.63
CA ALA A 64 18.11 9.73 -7.91
C ALA A 64 17.48 8.86 -6.79
N ALA A 65 17.72 9.20 -5.52
CA ALA A 65 17.12 8.48 -4.40
C ALA A 65 15.59 8.57 -4.41
N CYS A 66 15.03 9.75 -4.70
CA CYS A 66 13.59 9.96 -4.76
C CYS A 66 12.93 9.25 -5.97
N LYS A 67 13.59 9.19 -7.14
CA LYS A 67 13.11 8.40 -8.31
C LYS A 67 13.03 6.91 -7.98
N GLU A 68 14.01 6.38 -7.24
CA GLU A 68 13.98 4.98 -6.84
C GLU A 68 12.86 4.68 -5.84
N LEU A 69 12.61 5.57 -4.87
CA LEU A 69 11.46 5.45 -3.98
C LEU A 69 10.15 5.44 -4.77
N LEU A 70 9.96 6.37 -5.71
CA LEU A 70 8.74 6.44 -6.54
C LEU A 70 8.52 5.17 -7.36
N THR A 71 9.59 4.53 -7.84
CA THR A 71 9.49 3.23 -8.50
C THR A 71 8.90 2.17 -7.57
N LYS A 72 9.33 2.14 -6.30
CA LYS A 72 8.80 1.21 -5.30
C LYS A 72 7.39 1.55 -4.82
N VAL A 73 7.02 2.83 -4.82
CA VAL A 73 5.63 3.24 -4.59
C VAL A 73 4.73 2.70 -5.69
N GLY A 74 5.11 2.85 -6.96
CA GLY A 74 4.35 2.30 -8.08
C GLY A 74 4.18 0.79 -7.99
N GLU A 75 5.28 0.05 -7.73
CA GLU A 75 5.21 -1.40 -7.51
C GLU A 75 4.28 -1.80 -6.34
N ALA A 76 4.27 -1.02 -5.26
CA ALA A 76 3.44 -1.26 -4.09
C ALA A 76 1.95 -0.97 -4.32
N GLN A 77 1.63 0.00 -5.19
CA GLN A 77 0.25 0.36 -5.54
C GLN A 77 -0.44 -0.70 -6.42
N GLU A 78 0.33 -1.55 -7.11
CA GLU A 78 -0.17 -2.69 -7.89
C GLU A 78 -0.54 -3.90 -7.02
N LEU A 79 -0.18 -3.90 -5.73
CA LEU A 79 -0.61 -4.96 -4.82
C LEU A 79 -2.11 -4.87 -4.55
N ASP A 80 -2.72 -6.04 -4.30
CA ASP A 80 -4.06 -6.09 -3.72
C ASP A 80 -4.12 -5.28 -2.43
N ALA A 81 -5.31 -4.76 -2.12
CA ALA A 81 -5.52 -4.01 -0.91
C ALA A 81 -5.15 -4.85 0.32
N ILE A 82 -4.43 -4.23 1.26
CA ILE A 82 -4.06 -4.88 2.51
C ILE A 82 -5.32 -5.32 3.29
N PRO A 83 -5.46 -6.62 3.65
CA PRO A 83 -6.66 -7.12 4.34
C PRO A 83 -6.83 -6.62 5.78
N SER A 84 -5.79 -6.06 6.39
CA SER A 84 -5.83 -5.55 7.76
C SER A 84 -6.56 -4.20 7.85
N GLU A 85 -7.67 -4.19 8.59
CA GLU A 85 -8.44 -2.97 8.90
C GLU A 85 -7.63 -1.96 9.72
N ASN A 86 -6.73 -2.44 10.58
CA ASN A 86 -5.88 -1.61 11.43
C ASN A 86 -4.71 -0.99 10.65
N ALA A 87 -4.19 -1.68 9.64
CA ALA A 87 -3.02 -1.25 8.87
C ALA A 87 -3.37 -0.47 7.60
N LYS A 88 -4.54 -0.69 6.98
CA LYS A 88 -4.89 -0.12 5.67
C LYS A 88 -4.82 1.40 5.60
N GLY A 89 -5.21 2.08 6.68
CA GLY A 89 -5.15 3.54 6.76
C GLY A 89 -3.71 4.03 6.71
N PHE A 90 -2.84 3.47 7.56
CA PHE A 90 -1.43 3.80 7.60
C PHE A 90 -0.69 3.45 6.31
N TRP A 91 -1.04 2.32 5.68
CA TRP A 91 -0.46 1.92 4.40
C TRP A 91 -0.75 2.94 3.32
N LYS A 92 -2.02 3.34 3.20
CA LYS A 92 -2.45 4.38 2.26
C LYS A 92 -1.74 5.71 2.53
N GLU A 93 -1.71 6.15 3.79
CA GLU A 93 -1.03 7.38 4.20
C GLU A 93 0.47 7.35 3.88
N ALA A 94 1.13 6.20 4.05
CA ALA A 94 2.54 6.03 3.72
C ALA A 94 2.78 6.16 2.21
N LEU A 95 2.00 5.45 1.39
CA LEU A 95 2.12 5.50 -0.08
C LEU A 95 1.86 6.91 -0.61
N THR A 96 0.82 7.60 -0.13
CA THR A 96 0.54 8.98 -0.53
C THR A 96 1.67 9.93 -0.15
N ALA A 97 2.19 9.84 1.08
CA ALA A 97 3.29 10.71 1.50
C ALA A 97 4.59 10.44 0.72
N PHE A 98 4.87 9.18 0.38
CA PHE A 98 6.01 8.83 -0.48
C PHE A 98 5.84 9.30 -1.92
N GLU A 99 4.63 9.21 -2.48
CA GLU A 99 4.32 9.70 -3.82
C GLU A 99 4.46 11.22 -3.91
N ASP A 100 3.75 11.95 -3.05
CA ASP A 100 3.76 13.42 -3.03
C ASP A 100 5.16 13.94 -2.71
N GLY A 101 5.80 13.38 -1.68
CA GLY A 101 7.14 13.75 -1.26
C GLY A 101 8.22 13.42 -2.28
N GLY A 102 8.13 12.23 -2.90
CA GLY A 102 9.03 11.80 -3.96
C GLY A 102 8.92 12.69 -5.20
N ASN A 103 7.70 13.03 -5.63
CA ASN A 103 7.45 13.90 -6.77
C ASN A 103 8.00 15.31 -6.55
N GLU A 104 7.76 15.90 -5.37
CA GLU A 104 8.30 17.22 -5.02
C GLU A 104 9.83 17.21 -4.87
N CYS A 105 10.39 16.11 -4.33
CA CYS A 105 11.83 15.92 -4.24
C CYS A 105 12.48 15.90 -5.63
N VAL A 106 11.94 15.10 -6.56
CA VAL A 106 12.42 15.00 -7.94
C VAL A 106 12.29 16.33 -8.67
N ALA A 107 11.11 16.95 -8.61
CA ALA A 107 10.87 18.21 -9.29
C ALA A 107 11.73 19.35 -8.74
N GLY A 108 12.04 19.34 -7.44
CA GLY A 108 12.99 20.26 -6.82
C GLY A 108 14.42 20.02 -7.28
N ALA A 109 14.87 18.75 -7.29
CA ALA A 109 16.23 18.39 -7.71
C ALA A 109 16.47 18.71 -9.20
N ASP A 110 15.53 18.36 -10.08
CA ASP A 110 15.63 18.61 -11.53
C ASP A 110 15.61 20.12 -11.86
N ALA A 111 15.04 20.95 -10.99
CA ALA A 111 14.95 22.40 -11.14
C ALA A 111 16.01 23.19 -10.33
N ASP A 112 16.98 22.51 -9.72
CA ASP A 112 17.96 23.10 -8.78
C ASP A 112 17.31 23.93 -7.65
N ASN A 113 16.11 23.53 -7.22
CA ASN A 113 15.31 24.20 -6.20
C ASN A 113 15.38 23.42 -4.88
N GLN A 114 16.42 23.70 -4.09
CA GLN A 114 16.65 23.03 -2.81
C GLN A 114 15.50 23.17 -1.81
N PRO A 115 14.86 24.35 -1.61
CA PRO A 115 13.71 24.47 -0.72
C PRO A 115 12.57 23.51 -1.07
N ARG A 116 12.26 23.37 -2.37
CA ARG A 116 11.24 22.44 -2.88
C ARG A 116 11.65 20.99 -2.65
N ALA A 117 12.87 20.63 -3.03
CA ALA A 117 13.35 19.26 -2.87
C ALA A 117 13.37 18.83 -1.40
N SER A 118 13.82 19.71 -0.50
CA SER A 118 13.77 19.49 0.95
C SER A 118 12.34 19.39 1.50
N ALA A 119 11.37 20.11 0.93
CA ALA A 119 9.96 19.95 1.32
C ALA A 119 9.44 18.55 0.95
N GLY A 120 9.79 18.06 -0.24
CA GLY A 120 9.49 16.69 -0.66
C GLY A 120 10.10 15.64 0.26
N ILE A 121 11.39 15.78 0.62
CA ILE A 121 12.06 14.87 1.57
C ILE A 121 11.36 14.86 2.93
N ARG A 122 10.93 16.02 3.45
CA ARG A 122 10.18 16.08 4.72
C ARG A 122 8.85 15.32 4.65
N GLU A 123 8.19 15.32 3.49
CA GLU A 123 6.97 14.53 3.30
C GLU A 123 7.29 13.03 3.24
N VAL A 124 8.37 12.63 2.55
CA VAL A 124 8.87 11.24 2.58
C VAL A 124 9.14 10.78 4.02
N GLN A 125 9.75 11.62 4.86
CA GLN A 125 10.00 11.31 6.28
C GLN A 125 8.71 11.07 7.08
N LYS A 126 7.62 11.77 6.76
CA LYS A 126 6.29 11.46 7.34
C LYS A 126 5.81 10.08 6.90
N GLY A 127 5.99 9.75 5.62
CA GLY A 127 5.67 8.43 5.06
C GLY A 127 6.39 7.29 5.78
N ILE A 128 7.66 7.47 6.17
CA ILE A 128 8.44 6.48 6.95
C ILE A 128 7.73 6.15 8.27
N SER A 129 7.25 7.18 8.97
CA SER A 129 6.53 7.00 10.24
C SER A 129 5.23 6.22 10.03
N ARG A 130 4.51 6.47 8.94
CA ARG A 130 3.27 5.76 8.58
C ARG A 130 3.54 4.31 8.16
N LEU A 131 4.62 4.05 7.44
CA LEU A 131 5.04 2.70 7.08
C LEU A 131 5.41 1.88 8.33
N ALA A 132 6.07 2.51 9.31
CA ALA A 132 6.38 1.88 10.59
C ALA A 132 5.09 1.51 11.36
N SER A 133 4.11 2.42 11.42
CA SER A 133 2.78 2.12 11.99
C SER A 133 2.10 0.98 11.25
N THR A 134 2.13 0.95 9.92
CA THR A 134 1.58 -0.14 9.10
C THR A 134 2.20 -1.47 9.49
N THR A 135 3.54 -1.54 9.53
CA THR A 135 4.28 -2.77 9.86
C THR A 135 3.95 -3.26 11.27
N SER A 136 3.83 -2.34 12.23
CA SER A 136 3.43 -2.66 13.60
C SER A 136 2.01 -3.25 13.67
N MET A 137 1.05 -2.67 12.95
CA MET A 137 -0.34 -3.16 12.92
C MET A 137 -0.44 -4.53 12.27
N ILE A 138 0.25 -4.75 11.13
CA ILE A 138 0.33 -6.07 10.49
C ILE A 138 0.87 -7.12 11.47
N ALA A 139 1.98 -6.82 12.14
CA ALA A 139 2.59 -7.75 13.08
C ALA A 139 1.71 -8.03 14.30
N SER A 140 0.86 -7.09 14.70
CA SER A 140 -0.13 -7.29 15.76
C SER A 140 -1.28 -8.18 15.29
N ASP A 141 -1.83 -7.91 14.11
CA ASP A 141 -2.96 -8.64 13.55
C ASP A 141 -2.59 -10.10 13.23
N LEU A 142 -1.40 -10.34 12.69
CA LEU A 142 -0.87 -11.69 12.44
C LEU A 142 -0.64 -12.51 13.72
N LYS A 143 -0.47 -11.87 14.88
CA LYS A 143 -0.35 -12.58 16.17
C LYS A 143 -1.71 -12.86 16.82
N ALA A 144 -2.74 -12.14 16.40
CA ALA A 144 -4.08 -12.21 16.97
C ALA A 144 -5.00 -13.17 16.19
N GLY A 145 -4.70 -13.42 14.91
CA GLY A 145 -5.29 -14.49 14.10
C GLY A 145 -4.68 -15.84 14.44
#